data_AF-A0A2V2ZWS5-F1
#
_entry.id   AF-A0A2V2ZWS5-F1
#
_cell.length_a   1.000
_cell.length_b   1.000
_cell.length_c   1.000
_cell.angle_alpha   90.00
_cell.angle_beta   90.00
_cell.angle_gamma   90.00
#
_symmetry.space_group_name_H-M   'P 1'
#
loop_
_entity.id
_entity.type
_entity.pdbx_description
1 polymer ?
#
loop_
_entity_poly.entity_id
_entity_poly.type
_entity_poly.pdbx_seq_one_letter_code
_entity_poly.pdbx_strand_id
1 'polypeptide(L)'
;MKFKMQDKQNQRITDKHLVVGVDIAQQFHVARAVNFRGIIVGDSITFQNNEEGFVTLLDWINKLKKAHKLEVSIVEMEPTGHYWINLSMWLINKEIEVVTVNPHLIKRNKENRDNTQSKSDKKDALVIADMVKNGYYSFVRKTPEAFQKLRVLMSNRDVIVKRLVSSINQVKSLGRYCFS
;
A
#
# COMPACT_ATOMS: atom_id res chain seq x y z
N MET A 1 3.76 -9.58 -33.23
CA MET A 1 3.92 -10.41 -32.02
C MET A 1 4.60 -9.60 -30.91
N LYS A 2 3.87 -9.17 -29.88
CA LYS A 2 4.40 -8.48 -28.69
C LYS A 2 4.10 -9.32 -27.44
N PHE A 3 4.90 -10.35 -27.17
CA PHE A 3 4.74 -11.20 -25.97
C PHE A 3 5.97 -11.22 -25.03
N LYS A 4 7.08 -10.54 -25.36
CA LYS A 4 8.36 -10.72 -24.63
C LYS A 4 8.48 -10.09 -23.23
N MET A 5 7.62 -9.14 -22.83
CA MET A 5 7.73 -8.47 -21.52
C MET A 5 6.88 -9.13 -20.43
N GLN A 6 5.68 -9.60 -20.78
CA GLN A 6 4.74 -10.19 -19.82
C GLN A 6 5.21 -11.55 -19.30
N ASP A 7 5.76 -12.40 -20.18
CA ASP A 7 6.30 -13.71 -19.80
C ASP A 7 7.48 -13.61 -18.82
N LYS A 8 8.30 -12.56 -18.93
CA LYS A 8 9.41 -12.28 -17.99
C LYS A 8 8.94 -11.83 -16.61
N GLN A 9 7.81 -11.13 -16.52
CA GLN A 9 7.24 -10.70 -15.23
C GLN A 9 6.54 -11.85 -14.50
N ASN A 10 5.93 -12.78 -15.24
CA ASN A 10 5.18 -13.93 -14.69
C ASN A 10 6.06 -14.97 -13.96
N GLN A 11 7.37 -14.99 -14.23
CA GLN A 11 8.31 -15.97 -13.67
C GLN A 11 9.17 -15.43 -12.52
N ARG A 12 8.93 -14.20 -12.05
CA ARG A 12 9.86 -13.54 -11.12
C ARG A 12 9.63 -13.90 -9.65
N ILE A 13 8.42 -14.34 -9.28
CA ILE A 13 8.09 -14.67 -7.90
C ILE A 13 8.36 -16.15 -7.61
N THR A 14 9.17 -16.39 -6.59
CA THR A 14 9.54 -17.71 -6.10
C THR A 14 9.01 -17.95 -4.69
N ASP A 15 9.23 -19.15 -4.16
CA ASP A 15 8.88 -19.55 -2.79
C ASP A 15 9.55 -18.73 -1.68
N LYS A 16 10.63 -18.02 -2.01
CA LYS A 16 11.35 -17.12 -1.10
C LYS A 16 10.80 -15.70 -1.03
N HIS A 17 9.73 -15.39 -1.76
CA HIS A 17 9.14 -14.06 -1.81
C HIS A 17 8.00 -13.90 -0.79
N LEU A 18 8.03 -12.79 -0.06
CA LEU A 18 6.91 -12.26 0.69
C LEU A 18 6.21 -11.21 -0.15
N VAL A 19 4.91 -11.36 -0.38
CA VAL A 19 4.08 -10.35 -1.05
C VAL A 19 3.28 -9.62 0.02
N VAL A 20 3.35 -8.31 0.04
CA VAL A 20 2.69 -7.45 1.04
C VAL A 20 1.71 -6.55 0.31
N GLY A 21 0.41 -6.80 0.45
CA GLY A 21 -0.62 -5.89 -0.04
C GLY A 21 -0.89 -4.81 0.99
N VAL A 22 -0.91 -3.55 0.56
CA VAL A 22 -1.22 -2.40 1.41
C VAL A 22 -2.48 -1.71 0.91
N ASP A 23 -3.49 -1.67 1.76
CA ASP A 23 -4.66 -0.83 1.58
C ASP A 23 -4.34 0.60 2.07
N ILE A 24 -4.48 1.56 1.16
CA ILE A 24 -3.99 2.92 1.33
C ILE A 24 -5.15 3.84 1.70
N ALA A 25 -5.17 4.36 2.93
CA ALA A 25 -6.03 5.46 3.33
C ALA A 25 -5.26 6.73 3.71
N GLN A 26 -5.99 7.82 3.98
CA GLN A 26 -5.40 9.13 4.28
C GLN A 26 -4.58 9.15 5.58
N GLN A 27 -5.07 8.51 6.64
CA GLN A 27 -4.48 8.58 7.99
C GLN A 27 -3.78 7.28 8.40
N PHE A 28 -4.44 6.14 8.14
CA PHE A 28 -3.96 4.82 8.53
C PHE A 28 -3.98 3.89 7.33
N HIS A 29 -2.88 3.18 7.13
CA HIS A 29 -2.76 2.12 6.14
C HIS A 29 -2.91 0.77 6.82
N VAL A 30 -3.43 -0.21 6.08
CA VAL A 30 -3.51 -1.60 6.55
C VAL A 30 -2.67 -2.47 5.62
N ALA A 31 -1.70 -3.20 6.16
CA ALA A 31 -0.88 -4.13 5.40
C ALA A 31 -1.22 -5.58 5.75
N ARG A 32 -1.22 -6.42 4.72
CA ARG A 32 -1.42 -7.87 4.81
C ARG A 32 -0.32 -8.57 4.02
N ALA A 33 0.25 -9.62 4.60
CA ALA A 33 1.33 -10.38 3.99
C ALA A 33 0.84 -11.77 3.55
N VAL A 34 1.32 -12.19 2.40
CA VAL A 34 1.05 -13.51 1.81
C VAL A 34 2.33 -14.07 1.21
N ASN A 35 2.43 -15.40 1.15
CA ASN A 35 3.49 -16.05 0.38
C ASN A 35 3.12 -16.13 -1.12
N PHE A 36 4.04 -16.63 -1.94
CA PHE A 36 3.83 -16.84 -3.37
C PHE A 36 2.62 -17.71 -3.74
N ARG A 37 2.09 -18.52 -2.80
CA ARG A 37 0.89 -19.36 -2.98
C ARG A 37 -0.40 -18.63 -2.60
N GLY A 38 -0.33 -17.40 -2.09
CA GLY A 38 -1.48 -16.67 -1.56
C GLY A 38 -1.95 -17.13 -0.19
N ILE A 39 -1.08 -17.82 0.56
CA ILE A 39 -1.36 -18.17 1.96
C ILE A 39 -0.93 -16.99 2.82
N ILE A 40 -1.81 -16.55 3.73
CA ILE A 40 -1.56 -15.46 4.67
C ILE A 40 -0.37 -15.81 5.57
N VAL A 41 0.53 -14.85 5.74
CA VAL A 41 1.75 -14.96 6.54
C VAL A 41 1.68 -13.94 7.68
N GLY A 42 1.28 -14.39 8.86
CA GLY A 42 1.12 -13.55 10.06
C GLY A 42 -0.13 -12.66 10.05
N ASP A 43 -0.28 -11.87 11.10
CA ASP A 43 -1.41 -10.95 11.28
C ASP A 43 -1.23 -9.65 10.50
N SER A 44 -2.35 -9.04 10.13
CA SER A 44 -2.36 -7.70 9.51
C SER A 44 -1.82 -6.66 10.48
N ILE A 45 -1.16 -5.64 9.94
CA ILE A 45 -0.73 -4.46 10.71
C ILE A 45 -1.44 -3.22 10.22
N THR A 46 -1.81 -2.34 11.15
CA THR A 46 -2.28 -0.98 10.85
C THR A 46 -1.19 0.00 11.26
N PHE A 47 -0.86 0.94 10.38
CA PHE A 47 0.20 1.92 10.61
C PHE A 47 -0.18 3.30 10.09
N GLN A 48 0.41 4.35 10.65
CA GLN A 48 0.10 5.73 10.29
C GLN A 48 0.76 6.12 8.96
N ASN A 49 0.14 7.07 8.25
CA ASN A 49 0.70 7.69 7.05
C ASN A 49 1.77 8.76 7.41
N ASN A 50 2.82 8.33 8.08
CA ASN A 50 3.98 9.14 8.46
C ASN A 50 5.23 8.24 8.54
N GLU A 51 6.40 8.86 8.76
CA GLU A 51 7.68 8.14 8.78
C GLU A 51 7.75 7.06 9.87
N GLU A 52 7.23 7.32 11.08
CA GLU A 52 7.18 6.34 12.17
C GLU A 52 6.33 5.11 11.80
N GLY A 53 5.19 5.33 11.15
CA GLY A 53 4.35 4.27 10.62
C GLY A 53 5.05 3.48 9.52
N PHE A 54 5.84 4.14 8.67
CA PHE A 54 6.60 3.47 7.60
C PHE A 54 7.74 2.60 8.15
N VAL A 55 8.42 3.07 9.21
CA VAL A 55 9.40 2.26 9.95
C VAL A 55 8.73 1.04 10.58
N THR A 56 7.54 1.24 11.18
CA THR A 56 6.75 0.15 11.77
C THR A 56 6.39 -0.92 10.75
N LEU A 57 6.00 -0.51 9.53
CA LEU A 57 5.76 -1.43 8.42
C LEU A 57 7.03 -2.21 8.05
N LEU A 58 8.17 -1.53 7.90
CA LEU A 58 9.44 -2.16 7.52
C LEU A 58 9.89 -3.21 8.55
N ASP A 59 9.78 -2.89 9.84
CA ASP A 59 10.10 -3.81 10.92
C ASP A 59 9.18 -5.03 10.91
N TRP A 60 7.88 -4.84 10.66
CA TRP A 60 6.92 -5.93 10.52
C TRP A 60 7.26 -6.83 9.32
N ILE A 61 7.60 -6.27 8.15
CA ILE A 61 8.06 -7.04 6.97
C ILE A 61 9.30 -7.87 7.33
N ASN A 62 10.29 -7.26 7.99
CA ASN A 62 11.52 -7.94 8.36
C ASN A 62 11.30 -9.06 9.38
N LYS A 63 10.38 -8.88 10.34
CA LYS A 63 9.98 -9.93 11.29
C LYS A 63 9.37 -11.12 10.56
N LEU A 64 8.45 -10.89 9.63
CA LEU A 64 7.83 -11.97 8.84
C LEU A 64 8.86 -12.69 7.96
N LYS A 65 9.75 -11.94 7.31
CA LYS A 65 10.84 -12.53 6.51
C LYS A 65 11.71 -13.47 7.34
N LYS A 66 12.14 -13.04 8.53
CA LYS A 66 12.95 -13.87 9.44
C LYS A 66 12.19 -15.10 9.94
N ALA A 67 10.94 -14.93 10.38
CA ALA A 67 10.11 -16.02 10.91
C ALA A 67 9.85 -17.11 9.86
N HIS A 68 9.66 -16.72 8.60
CA HIS A 68 9.31 -17.64 7.51
C HIS A 68 10.47 -17.97 6.55
N LYS A 69 11.71 -17.55 6.88
CA LYS A 69 12.92 -17.76 6.07
C LYS A 69 12.79 -17.24 4.63
N LEU A 70 12.16 -16.08 4.46
CA LEU A 70 11.96 -15.42 3.18
C LEU A 70 13.04 -14.36 2.95
N GLU A 71 13.47 -14.21 1.71
CA GLU A 71 14.63 -13.38 1.34
C GLU A 71 14.21 -12.08 0.68
N VAL A 72 13.12 -12.08 -0.08
CA VAL A 72 12.68 -10.95 -0.90
C VAL A 72 11.28 -10.52 -0.47
N SER A 73 11.01 -9.22 -0.48
CA SER A 73 9.69 -8.67 -0.22
C SER A 73 9.26 -7.74 -1.34
N ILE A 74 8.06 -7.96 -1.86
CA ILE A 74 7.41 -7.10 -2.84
C ILE A 74 6.22 -6.46 -2.16
N VAL A 75 6.17 -5.13 -2.14
CA VAL A 75 5.05 -4.37 -1.60
C VAL A 75 4.15 -3.94 -2.75
N GLU A 76 2.92 -4.43 -2.71
CA GLU A 76 1.86 -4.11 -3.65
C GLU A 76 0.93 -3.07 -3.03
N MET A 77 0.60 -2.04 -3.81
CA MET A 77 -0.30 -0.97 -3.38
C MET A 77 -1.40 -0.76 -4.41
N GLU A 78 -2.62 -0.60 -3.91
CA GLU A 78 -3.73 -0.09 -4.69
C GLU A 78 -3.67 1.45 -4.68
N PRO A 79 -3.47 2.11 -5.85
CA PRO A 79 -3.35 3.57 -5.91
C PRO A 79 -4.72 4.24 -5.70
N THR A 80 -5.09 4.43 -4.44
CA THR A 80 -6.28 5.19 -4.05
C THR A 80 -5.88 6.63 -3.69
N GLY A 81 -6.12 7.56 -4.61
CA GLY A 81 -5.72 8.96 -4.46
C GLY A 81 -4.20 9.15 -4.55
N HIS A 82 -3.65 10.06 -3.73
CA HIS A 82 -2.22 10.42 -3.77
C HIS A 82 -1.40 9.92 -2.57
N TYR A 83 -2.03 9.29 -1.57
CA TYR A 83 -1.39 8.93 -0.31
C TYR A 83 -0.35 7.80 -0.45
N TRP A 84 -0.55 6.90 -1.41
CA TRP A 84 0.39 5.80 -1.70
C TRP A 84 1.78 6.29 -2.12
N ILE A 85 1.88 7.52 -2.61
CA ILE A 85 3.11 8.02 -3.23
C ILE A 85 4.19 8.26 -2.19
N ASN A 86 3.84 8.77 -1.01
CA ASN A 86 4.80 8.98 0.07
C ASN A 86 5.38 7.64 0.56
N LEU A 87 4.50 6.66 0.82
CA LEU A 87 4.92 5.33 1.24
C LEU A 87 5.77 4.63 0.16
N SER A 88 5.35 4.67 -1.11
CA SER A 88 6.08 4.04 -2.21
C SER A 88 7.48 4.62 -2.38
N MET A 89 7.64 5.95 -2.34
CA MET A 89 8.95 6.59 -2.45
C MET A 89 9.84 6.26 -1.26
N TRP A 90 9.28 6.24 -0.05
CA TRP A 90 10.02 5.87 1.16
C TRP A 90 10.56 4.44 1.07
N LEU A 91 9.72 3.49 0.63
CA LEU A 91 10.11 2.10 0.44
C LEU A 91 11.15 1.92 -0.68
N ILE A 92 10.99 2.60 -1.81
CA ILE A 92 11.98 2.59 -2.91
C ILE A 92 13.34 3.11 -2.44
N ASN A 93 13.36 4.14 -1.59
CA ASN A 93 14.60 4.66 -1.00
C ASN A 93 15.25 3.69 0.01
N LYS A 94 14.49 2.72 0.53
CA LYS A 94 14.98 1.61 1.35
C LYS A 94 15.25 0.34 0.54
N GLU A 95 15.32 0.44 -0.79
CA GLU A 95 15.59 -0.67 -1.72
C GLU A 95 14.55 -1.80 -1.65
N ILE A 96 13.32 -1.48 -1.22
CA ILE A 96 12.19 -2.40 -1.26
C ILE A 96 11.50 -2.29 -2.62
N GLU A 97 11.18 -3.43 -3.22
CA GLU A 97 10.46 -3.49 -4.50
C GLU A 97 8.99 -3.11 -4.28
N VAL A 98 8.56 -2.03 -4.93
CA VAL A 98 7.19 -1.52 -4.85
C VAL A 98 6.50 -1.63 -6.21
N VAL A 99 5.31 -2.21 -6.19
CA VAL A 99 4.47 -2.40 -7.36
C VAL A 99 3.07 -1.84 -7.10
N THR A 100 2.42 -1.41 -8.18
CA THR A 100 1.04 -0.92 -8.16
C THR A 100 0.18 -1.84 -9.00
N VAL A 101 -1.02 -2.14 -8.52
CA VAL A 101 -2.01 -2.92 -9.28
C VAL A 101 -3.16 -2.01 -9.65
N ASN A 102 -3.77 -2.25 -10.81
CA ASN A 102 -4.93 -1.49 -11.25
C ASN A 102 -6.18 -1.92 -10.44
N PRO A 103 -6.86 -0.99 -9.73
CA PRO A 103 -8.10 -1.26 -8.98
C PRO A 103 -9.16 -2.03 -9.77
N HIS A 104 -9.29 -1.75 -11.07
CA HIS A 104 -10.26 -2.42 -11.93
C HIS A 104 -9.95 -3.92 -12.12
N LEU A 105 -8.66 -4.29 -12.15
CA LEU A 105 -8.25 -5.68 -12.25
C LEU A 105 -8.51 -6.42 -10.95
N ILE A 106 -8.25 -5.77 -9.81
CA ILE A 106 -8.56 -6.32 -8.48
C ILE A 106 -10.06 -6.60 -8.38
N LYS A 107 -10.91 -5.62 -8.71
CA LYS A 107 -12.36 -5.76 -8.63
C LYS A 107 -12.88 -6.92 -9.49
N ARG A 108 -12.45 -6.98 -10.76
CA ARG A 108 -12.85 -8.05 -11.69
C ARG A 108 -12.38 -9.43 -11.21
N ASN A 109 -11.20 -9.51 -10.60
CA ASN A 109 -10.67 -10.78 -10.11
C ASN A 109 -11.36 -11.25 -8.83
N LYS A 110 -11.82 -10.31 -7.99
CA LYS A 110 -12.70 -10.59 -6.84
C LYS A 110 -14.06 -11.13 -7.32
N GLU A 111 -14.70 -10.46 -8.28
CA GLU A 111 -15.99 -10.88 -8.87
C GLU A 111 -15.91 -12.29 -9.48
N ASN A 112 -14.84 -12.61 -10.22
CA ASN A 112 -14.64 -13.93 -10.80
C ASN A 112 -14.49 -15.06 -9.75
N ARG A 113 -14.01 -14.72 -8.54
CA ARG A 113 -13.71 -15.70 -7.47
C ARG A 113 -14.81 -15.78 -6.41
N ASP A 114 -15.86 -14.97 -6.52
CA ASP A 114 -16.89 -14.87 -5.49
C ASP A 114 -17.83 -16.08 -5.37
N ASN A 115 -17.66 -17.10 -6.23
CA ASN A 115 -18.40 -18.37 -6.17
C ASN A 115 -18.07 -19.28 -4.96
N THR A 116 -17.35 -18.80 -3.95
CA THR A 116 -17.03 -19.59 -2.74
C THR A 116 -17.31 -18.84 -1.44
N GLN A 117 -17.86 -19.57 -0.46
CA GLN A 117 -18.30 -19.09 0.85
C GLN A 117 -17.12 -18.96 1.85
N SER A 118 -15.98 -18.42 1.41
CA SER A 118 -14.78 -18.27 2.25
C SER A 118 -14.66 -16.85 2.83
N LYS A 119 -14.08 -16.74 4.04
CA LYS A 119 -13.83 -15.47 4.74
C LYS A 119 -13.05 -14.49 3.84
N SER A 120 -13.47 -13.21 3.82
CA SER A 120 -12.90 -12.15 2.97
C SER A 120 -11.37 -12.14 2.93
N ASP A 121 -10.74 -12.29 4.10
CA ASP A 121 -9.28 -12.23 4.24
C ASP A 121 -8.52 -13.24 3.39
N LYS A 122 -9.03 -14.48 3.28
CA LYS A 122 -8.40 -15.52 2.45
C LYS A 122 -8.60 -15.24 0.97
N LYS A 123 -9.73 -14.64 0.58
CA LYS A 123 -9.99 -14.24 -0.81
C LYS A 123 -9.05 -13.10 -1.22
N ASP A 124 -8.94 -12.07 -0.39
CA ASP A 124 -8.08 -10.91 -0.64
C ASP A 124 -6.61 -11.34 -0.77
N ALA A 125 -6.14 -12.22 0.12
CA ALA A 125 -4.79 -12.79 0.07
C ALA A 125 -4.49 -13.55 -1.23
N LEU A 126 -5.44 -14.36 -1.71
CA LEU A 126 -5.32 -15.09 -2.95
C LEU A 126 -5.33 -14.16 -4.17
N VAL A 127 -6.17 -13.13 -4.17
CA VAL A 127 -6.23 -12.14 -5.25
C VAL A 127 -4.90 -11.40 -5.38
N ILE A 128 -4.32 -10.94 -4.27
CA ILE A 128 -3.02 -10.27 -4.24
C ILE A 128 -1.94 -11.17 -4.85
N ALA A 129 -1.78 -12.38 -4.34
CA ALA A 129 -0.76 -13.30 -4.84
C ALA A 129 -0.94 -13.64 -6.32
N ASP A 130 -2.18 -13.78 -6.79
CA ASP A 130 -2.49 -14.08 -8.19
C ASP A 130 -2.19 -12.89 -9.11
N MET A 131 -2.46 -11.65 -8.67
CA MET A 131 -2.12 -10.44 -9.43
C MET A 131 -0.62 -10.30 -9.59
N VAL A 132 0.15 -10.47 -8.50
CA VAL A 132 1.61 -10.33 -8.59
C VAL A 132 2.24 -11.52 -9.31
N LYS A 133 1.75 -12.74 -9.12
CA LYS A 133 2.25 -13.94 -9.83
C LYS A 133 2.04 -13.86 -11.35
N ASN A 134 0.86 -13.41 -11.78
CA ASN A 134 0.52 -13.32 -13.20
C ASN A 134 0.97 -11.99 -13.86
N GLY A 135 1.86 -11.23 -13.20
CA GLY A 135 2.45 -10.04 -13.80
C GLY A 135 1.49 -8.86 -13.98
N TYR A 136 0.31 -8.89 -13.35
CA TYR A 136 -0.69 -7.81 -13.44
C TYR A 136 -0.36 -6.64 -12.51
N TYR A 137 0.89 -6.18 -12.54
CA TYR A 137 1.39 -5.09 -11.73
C TYR A 137 2.30 -4.16 -12.53
N SER A 138 2.41 -2.92 -12.08
CA SER A 138 3.25 -1.88 -12.67
C SER A 138 4.26 -1.38 -11.67
N PHE A 139 5.52 -1.29 -12.09
CA PHE A 139 6.58 -0.72 -11.26
C PHE A 139 6.33 0.76 -11.01
N VAL A 140 6.50 1.17 -9.75
CA VAL A 140 6.51 2.59 -9.41
C VAL A 140 7.81 3.20 -9.95
N ARG A 141 7.66 4.17 -10.84
CA ARG A 141 8.81 4.92 -11.39
C ARG A 141 9.15 6.07 -10.48
N LYS A 142 10.45 6.30 -10.25
CA LYS A 142 10.91 7.53 -9.60
C LYS A 142 10.46 8.73 -10.41
N THR A 143 9.73 9.64 -9.77
CA THR A 143 9.35 10.92 -10.39
C THR A 143 10.53 11.88 -10.33
N PRO A 144 10.67 12.82 -11.28
CA PRO A 144 11.73 13.82 -11.22
C PRO A 144 11.70 14.63 -9.92
N GLU A 145 12.85 15.09 -9.45
CA GLU A 145 13.00 15.78 -8.16
C GLU A 145 12.06 16.99 -8.01
N ALA A 146 11.87 17.76 -9.09
CA ALA A 146 10.95 18.90 -9.11
C ALA A 146 9.51 18.49 -8.73
N PHE A 147 9.02 17.36 -9.25
CA PHE A 147 7.69 16.85 -8.93
C PHE A 147 7.61 16.31 -7.50
N GLN A 148 8.70 15.75 -6.97
CA GLN A 148 8.77 15.34 -5.57
C GLN A 148 8.66 16.54 -4.64
N LYS A 149 9.44 17.60 -4.90
CA LYS A 149 9.39 18.87 -4.14
C LYS A 149 8.00 19.50 -4.17
N LEU A 150 7.37 19.56 -5.35
CA LEU A 150 6.01 20.09 -5.49
C LEU A 150 5.01 19.30 -4.64
N ARG A 151 5.12 17.98 -4.60
CA ARG A 151 4.25 17.10 -3.80
C ARG A 151 4.40 17.32 -2.30
N VAL A 152 5.63 17.53 -1.82
CA VAL A 152 5.89 17.88 -0.42
C VAL A 152 5.20 19.21 -0.07
N LEU A 153 5.34 20.22 -0.93
CA LEU A 153 4.68 21.52 -0.74
C LEU A 153 3.15 21.40 -0.72
N MET A 154 2.58 20.60 -1.62
CA MET A 154 1.13 20.32 -1.62
C MET A 154 0.67 19.63 -0.33
N SER A 155 1.41 18.62 0.15
CA SER A 155 1.08 17.93 1.40
C SER A 155 1.15 18.87 2.60
N ASN A 156 2.17 19.72 2.67
CA ASN A 156 2.31 20.74 3.71
C ASN A 156 1.16 21.74 3.69
N ARG A 157 0.74 22.18 2.50
CA ARG A 157 -0.43 23.05 2.32
C ARG A 157 -1.68 22.41 2.91
N ASP A 158 -1.94 21.14 2.60
CA ASP A 158 -3.15 20.45 3.09
C ASP A 158 -3.15 20.31 4.62
N VAL A 159 -2.00 20.06 5.23
CA VAL A 159 -1.86 20.05 6.71
C VAL A 159 -2.18 21.44 7.29
N ILE A 160 -1.63 22.51 6.70
CA ILE A 160 -1.86 23.88 7.15
C ILE A 160 -3.34 24.25 7.02
N VAL A 161 -3.97 23.93 5.89
CA VAL A 161 -5.40 24.21 5.65
C VAL A 161 -6.28 23.48 6.68
N LYS A 162 -5.98 22.21 6.98
CA LYS A 162 -6.71 21.46 8.02
C LYS A 162 -6.57 22.09 9.40
N ARG A 163 -5.35 22.52 9.77
CA ARG A 163 -5.11 23.21 11.05
C ARG A 163 -5.90 24.52 11.13
N LEU A 164 -5.88 25.32 10.06
CA LEU A 164 -6.64 26.56 9.97
C LEU A 164 -8.15 26.32 10.19
N VAL A 165 -8.73 25.37 9.45
CA VAL A 165 -10.16 25.04 9.57
C VAL A 165 -10.49 24.55 10.99
N SER A 166 -9.64 23.69 11.57
CA SER A 166 -9.80 23.22 12.95
C SER A 166 -9.78 24.37 13.96
N SER A 167 -8.83 25.30 13.85
CA SER A 167 -8.74 26.47 14.73
C SER A 167 -9.94 27.40 14.60
N ILE A 168 -10.42 27.64 13.37
CA ILE A 168 -11.65 28.44 13.13
C ILE A 168 -12.84 27.77 13.82
N ASN A 169 -12.98 26.45 13.71
CA ASN A 169 -14.08 25.72 14.35
C ASN A 169 -14.00 25.77 15.88
N GLN A 170 -12.80 25.72 16.46
CA GLN A 170 -12.59 25.88 17.91
C GLN A 170 -13.04 27.26 18.39
N VAL A 171 -12.63 28.34 17.70
CA VAL A 171 -13.05 29.71 18.04
C VAL A 171 -14.57 29.87 17.94
N LYS A 172 -15.18 29.35 16.87
CA LYS A 172 -16.65 29.37 16.72
C LYS A 172 -17.37 28.60 17.83
N SER A 173 -16.82 27.46 18.25
CA SER A 173 -17.37 26.68 19.35
C SER A 173 -17.33 27.46 20.66
N LEU A 174 -16.18 28.05 21.01
CA LEU A 174 -16.02 28.86 22.23
C LEU A 174 -16.96 30.07 22.23
N GLY A 175 -17.09 30.76 21.09
CA GLY A 175 -18.04 31.87 20.94
C GLY A 175 -19.48 31.45 21.20
N ARG A 176 -19.90 30.24 20.83
CA ARG A 176 -21.27 29.76 21.12
C ARG A 176 -21.53 29.53 22.61
N TYR A 177 -20.51 29.16 23.40
CA TYR A 177 -20.65 28.96 24.84
C TYR A 177 -20.62 30.27 25.65
N CYS A 178 -20.05 31.35 25.10
CA CYS A 178 -20.00 32.66 25.78
C CYS A 178 -21.24 33.53 25.58
N PHE A 179 -22.13 33.19 24.64
CA PHE A 179 -23.35 33.96 24.33
C PHE A 179 -24.66 33.18 24.58
N SER A 180 -24.60 32.16 25.44
CA SER A 180 -25.73 31.38 25.95
C SER A 180 -25.77 31.45 27.47
#